data_AF-A0A3B9Z290-F1
#
_entry.id   AF-A0A3B9Z290-F1
#
_cell.length_a   1.000
_cell.length_b   1.000
_cell.length_c   1.000
_cell.angle_alpha   90.00
_cell.angle_beta   90.00
_cell.angle_gamma   90.00
#
_symmetry.space_group_name_H-M   'P 1'
#
loop_
_entity.id
_entity.type
_entity.pdbx_description
1 polymer ?
#
loop_
_entity_poly.entity_id
_entity_poly.type
_entity_poly.pdbx_seq_one_letter_code
_entity_poly.pdbx_strand_id
1 'polypeptide(L)'
;MTLEALRAIWTPSFLTFVSPIVAAALGGLFGRLGRSGQRVAALIVLCGFSAGAYGAWQAPVSALTAITAVPGSLPPIGRLQILVVSMGGALISIYHVLTKRDGEVAVIASLVVAATSASAFAGDSLRVAGAGIHLAVLLVAMLMATERGDWQGGVAGTAYLTMASIGAITLVAGFALADVQKVSPGGLVTDAFVVAVLSTGFALSIGIVPLYFWVPSASQRPGAGASMLALAVVVPASLGLMLATLTALPQLSGPIASSHLLTIGGLLTAIFGAVGTLAPGRLRRRIGYALMGNLGAVLLGFGTLTRIGVA
;
A
#
# COMPACT_ATOMS: atom_id res chain seq x y z
N MET A 1 -12.64 33.47 -15.10
CA MET A 1 -11.63 32.44 -14.79
C MET A 1 -10.94 32.08 -16.09
N THR A 2 -9.65 32.38 -16.27
CA THR A 2 -8.93 32.15 -17.54
C THR A 2 -8.62 30.65 -17.73
N LEU A 3 -8.50 30.19 -18.98
CA LEU A 3 -8.16 28.80 -19.32
C LEU A 3 -6.85 28.32 -18.67
N GLU A 4 -5.91 29.23 -18.42
CA GLU A 4 -4.66 28.95 -17.71
C GLU A 4 -4.87 28.69 -16.22
N ALA A 5 -5.77 29.45 -15.57
CA ALA A 5 -6.14 29.22 -14.17
C ALA A 5 -6.86 27.88 -13.99
N LEU A 6 -7.66 27.46 -14.99
CA LEU A 6 -8.23 26.10 -15.03
C LEU A 6 -7.12 25.04 -15.18
N ARG A 7 -6.18 25.20 -16.12
CA ARG A 7 -5.05 24.25 -16.31
C ARG A 7 -4.15 24.12 -15.08
N ALA A 8 -3.97 25.18 -14.31
CA ALA A 8 -3.24 25.14 -13.04
C ALA A 8 -3.94 24.32 -11.94
N ILE A 9 -5.28 24.19 -11.99
CA ILE A 9 -6.05 23.33 -11.09
C ILE A 9 -5.91 21.85 -11.51
N TRP A 10 -5.90 21.57 -12.82
CA TRP A 10 -5.76 20.22 -13.39
C TRP A 10 -4.30 19.75 -13.47
N THR A 11 -3.52 19.93 -12.41
CA THR A 11 -2.19 19.32 -12.36
C THR A 11 -2.32 17.80 -12.23
N PRO A 12 -1.38 17.02 -12.82
CA PRO A 12 -1.35 15.57 -12.70
C PRO A 12 -1.42 15.07 -11.24
N SER A 13 -0.81 15.81 -10.32
CA SER A 13 -0.88 15.60 -8.86
C SER A 13 -2.29 15.83 -8.32
N PHE A 14 -2.96 16.93 -8.67
CA PHE A 14 -4.35 17.22 -8.26
C PHE A 14 -5.31 16.12 -8.72
N LEU A 15 -5.20 15.68 -9.97
CA LEU A 15 -5.99 14.58 -10.52
C LEU A 15 -5.81 13.27 -9.74
N THR A 16 -4.62 13.04 -9.20
CA THR A 16 -4.31 11.79 -8.51
C THR A 16 -4.77 11.75 -7.05
N PHE A 17 -4.81 12.89 -6.35
CA PHE A 17 -5.27 12.95 -4.95
C PHE A 17 -6.72 13.38 -4.79
N VAL A 18 -7.13 14.41 -5.54
CA VAL A 18 -8.40 15.07 -5.29
C VAL A 18 -9.53 14.29 -5.96
N SER A 19 -9.27 13.66 -7.12
CA SER A 19 -10.31 12.90 -7.79
C SER A 19 -10.83 11.71 -6.97
N PRO A 20 -10.01 10.88 -6.28
CA PRO A 20 -10.55 9.79 -5.47
C PRO A 20 -11.21 10.30 -4.18
N ILE A 21 -10.75 11.42 -3.60
CA ILE A 21 -11.38 12.03 -2.41
C ILE A 21 -12.75 12.62 -2.77
N VAL A 22 -12.82 13.38 -3.86
CA VAL A 22 -14.09 13.93 -4.36
C VAL A 22 -15.03 12.80 -4.75
N ALA A 23 -14.51 11.75 -5.39
CA ALA A 23 -15.30 10.58 -5.73
C ALA A 23 -15.82 9.83 -4.48
N ALA A 24 -15.03 9.75 -3.41
CA ALA A 24 -15.47 9.22 -2.13
C ALA A 24 -16.60 10.07 -1.51
N ALA A 25 -16.44 11.39 -1.49
CA ALA A 25 -17.43 12.32 -0.93
C ALA A 25 -18.77 12.27 -1.68
N LEU A 26 -18.70 12.37 -3.02
CA LEU A 26 -19.88 12.27 -3.87
C LEU A 26 -20.48 10.86 -3.81
N GLY A 27 -19.64 9.82 -3.85
CA GLY A 27 -20.07 8.43 -3.74
C GLY A 27 -20.80 8.15 -2.42
N GLY A 28 -20.33 8.70 -1.30
CA GLY A 28 -21.00 8.60 -0.01
C GLY A 28 -22.36 9.30 0.02
N LEU A 29 -22.48 10.45 -0.65
CA LEU A 29 -23.73 11.20 -0.74
C LEU A 29 -24.76 10.45 -1.59
N PHE A 30 -24.38 9.99 -2.79
CA PHE A 30 -25.26 9.24 -3.68
C PHE A 30 -25.56 7.83 -3.15
N GLY A 31 -24.63 7.19 -2.45
CA GLY A 31 -24.82 5.85 -1.86
C GLY A 31 -25.96 5.77 -0.85
N ARG A 32 -26.37 6.90 -0.25
CA ARG A 32 -27.53 6.98 0.66
C ARG A 32 -28.88 6.97 -0.07
N LEU A 33 -28.90 7.19 -1.39
CA LEU A 33 -30.12 7.26 -2.21
C LEU A 33 -30.60 5.87 -2.69
N GLY A 34 -30.34 4.83 -1.90
CA GLY A 34 -30.70 3.45 -2.22
C GLY A 34 -29.89 2.85 -3.38
N ARG A 35 -30.43 1.78 -3.98
CA ARG A 35 -29.70 0.94 -4.97
C ARG A 35 -29.28 1.69 -6.24
N SER A 36 -30.12 2.59 -6.74
CA SER A 36 -29.78 3.42 -7.92
C SER A 36 -28.65 4.39 -7.58
N GLY A 37 -28.68 4.96 -6.37
CA GLY A 37 -27.63 5.83 -5.84
C GLY A 37 -26.28 5.12 -5.66
N GLN A 38 -26.27 3.87 -5.21
CA GLN A 38 -25.04 3.07 -5.09
C GLN A 38 -24.38 2.77 -6.45
N ARG A 39 -25.16 2.55 -7.51
CA ARG A 39 -24.61 2.38 -8.87
C ARG A 39 -23.95 3.67 -9.36
N VAL A 40 -24.61 4.81 -9.13
CA VAL A 40 -24.06 6.12 -9.46
C VAL A 40 -22.78 6.39 -8.65
N ALA A 41 -22.79 6.08 -7.35
CA ALA A 41 -21.62 6.19 -6.49
C ALA A 41 -20.43 5.37 -7.00
N ALA A 42 -20.67 4.12 -7.42
CA ALA A 42 -19.61 3.27 -7.95
C ALA A 42 -19.06 3.77 -9.30
N LEU A 43 -19.92 4.32 -10.17
CA LEU A 43 -19.48 4.96 -11.42
C LEU A 43 -18.63 6.21 -11.15
N ILE A 44 -19.03 7.05 -10.19
CA ILE A 44 -18.26 8.22 -9.76
C ILE A 44 -16.87 7.78 -9.24
N VAL A 45 -16.83 6.73 -8.42
CA VAL A 45 -15.59 6.15 -7.90
C VAL A 45 -14.71 5.59 -9.02
N LEU A 46 -15.29 4.91 -10.01
CA LEU A 46 -14.58 4.42 -11.19
C LEU A 46 -13.96 5.57 -12.00
N CYS A 47 -14.72 6.64 -12.24
CA CYS A 47 -14.21 7.84 -12.89
C CYS A 47 -13.06 8.48 -12.11
N GLY A 48 -13.15 8.50 -10.77
CA GLY A 48 -12.07 8.97 -9.90
C GLY A 48 -10.78 8.15 -10.07
N PHE A 49 -10.88 6.81 -10.10
CA PHE A 49 -9.70 5.96 -10.33
C PHE A 49 -9.10 6.13 -11.72
N SER A 50 -9.93 6.22 -12.76
CA SER A 50 -9.44 6.47 -14.12
C SER A 50 -8.77 7.84 -14.23
N ALA A 51 -9.33 8.87 -13.61
CA ALA A 51 -8.74 10.21 -13.56
C ALA A 51 -7.40 10.23 -12.80
N GLY A 52 -7.31 9.52 -11.67
CA GLY A 52 -6.07 9.40 -10.92
C GLY A 52 -4.97 8.61 -11.64
N ALA A 53 -5.34 7.49 -12.29
CA ALA A 53 -4.42 6.73 -13.14
C ALA A 53 -3.91 7.55 -14.33
N TYR A 54 -4.80 8.31 -14.97
CA TYR A 54 -4.46 9.22 -16.05
C TYR A 54 -3.53 10.35 -15.58
N GLY A 55 -3.81 10.94 -14.41
CA GLY A 55 -2.93 11.91 -13.76
C GLY A 55 -1.53 11.35 -13.55
N ALA A 56 -1.41 10.16 -12.95
CA ALA A 56 -0.10 9.53 -12.73
C ALA A 56 0.65 9.21 -14.04
N TRP A 57 -0.07 8.84 -15.09
CA TRP A 57 0.51 8.60 -16.41
C TRP A 57 1.09 9.88 -17.02
N GLN A 58 0.40 11.01 -16.86
CA GLN A 58 0.82 12.31 -17.40
C GLN A 58 1.86 13.03 -16.54
N ALA A 59 1.96 12.70 -15.26
CA ALA A 59 2.92 13.36 -14.36
C ALA A 59 4.35 13.17 -14.87
N PRO A 60 5.20 14.22 -14.90
CA PRO A 60 6.56 14.11 -15.39
C PRO A 60 7.37 13.11 -14.55
N VAL A 61 8.07 12.18 -15.22
CA VAL A 61 9.00 11.25 -14.56
C VAL A 61 10.29 12.00 -14.25
N SER A 62 10.64 12.11 -12.97
CA SER A 62 12.01 12.46 -12.59
C SER A 62 12.89 11.23 -12.76
N ALA A 63 13.80 11.26 -13.74
CA ALA A 63 14.74 10.17 -13.98
C ALA A 63 15.82 10.15 -12.88
N LEU A 64 15.72 9.18 -11.97
CA LEU A 64 16.81 8.52 -11.22
C LEU A 64 17.94 9.31 -10.52
N THR A 65 17.92 10.63 -10.40
CA THR A 65 18.95 11.36 -9.64
C THR A 65 18.41 12.61 -8.92
N ALA A 66 18.66 12.65 -7.61
CA ALA A 66 18.91 13.83 -6.77
C ALA A 66 17.74 14.79 -6.44
N ILE A 67 17.44 14.91 -5.14
CA ILE A 67 17.61 16.11 -4.27
C ILE A 67 16.99 17.46 -4.72
N THR A 68 16.42 17.60 -5.91
CA THR A 68 15.74 18.83 -6.34
C THR A 68 14.29 18.54 -6.66
N ALA A 69 13.46 18.74 -5.64
CA ALA A 69 12.02 18.71 -5.71
C ALA A 69 11.49 19.63 -6.84
N VAL A 70 11.08 19.04 -7.96
CA VAL A 70 10.04 19.64 -8.79
C VAL A 70 8.71 19.23 -8.13
N PRO A 71 7.95 20.18 -7.55
CA PRO A 71 6.64 19.88 -6.98
C PRO A 71 5.75 19.19 -8.02
N GLY A 72 5.35 17.96 -7.76
CA GLY A 72 4.46 17.18 -8.65
C GLY A 72 5.14 16.22 -9.64
N SER A 73 6.46 16.01 -9.56
CA SER A 73 7.12 14.91 -10.29
C SER A 73 6.94 13.56 -9.59
N LEU A 74 6.76 12.50 -10.38
CA LEU A 74 6.55 11.13 -9.88
C LEU A 74 7.76 10.26 -10.23
N PRO A 75 8.40 9.59 -9.25
CA PRO A 75 9.40 8.58 -9.56
C PRO A 75 8.74 7.41 -10.34
N PRO A 76 9.48 6.67 -11.19
CA PRO A 76 8.93 5.57 -11.98
C PRO A 76 8.16 4.54 -11.14
N ILE A 77 8.67 4.21 -9.96
CA ILE A 77 8.04 3.27 -9.03
C ILE A 77 6.74 3.82 -8.43
N GLY A 78 6.69 5.13 -8.12
CA GLY A 78 5.51 5.79 -7.61
C GLY A 78 4.38 5.81 -8.63
N ARG A 79 4.70 6.04 -9.91
CA ARG A 79 3.74 5.93 -11.01
C ARG A 79 3.16 4.51 -11.11
N LEU A 80 4.02 3.49 -11.09
CA LEU A 80 3.59 2.09 -11.20
C LEU A 80 2.70 1.70 -10.01
N GLN A 81 3.06 2.11 -8.80
CA GLN A 81 2.24 1.93 -7.60
C GLN A 81 0.84 2.53 -7.78
N ILE A 82 0.73 3.78 -8.23
CA ILE A 82 -0.58 4.44 -8.40
C ILE A 82 -1.43 3.72 -9.44
N LEU A 83 -0.84 3.28 -10.56
CA LEU A 83 -1.56 2.54 -11.59
C LEU A 83 -2.11 1.21 -11.05
N VAL A 84 -1.28 0.44 -10.32
CA VAL A 84 -1.68 -0.83 -9.72
C VAL A 84 -2.78 -0.64 -8.67
N VAL A 85 -2.62 0.34 -7.77
CA VAL A 85 -3.58 0.65 -6.71
C VAL A 85 -4.91 1.15 -7.30
N SER A 86 -4.86 2.02 -8.30
CA SER A 86 -6.07 2.55 -8.97
C SER A 86 -6.81 1.44 -9.73
N MET A 87 -6.08 0.54 -10.39
CA MET A 87 -6.65 -0.65 -11.02
C MET A 87 -7.31 -1.56 -9.98
N GLY A 88 -6.66 -1.80 -8.83
CA GLY A 88 -7.22 -2.57 -7.72
C GLY A 88 -8.52 -1.96 -7.18
N GLY A 89 -8.53 -0.65 -6.94
CA GLY A 89 -9.73 0.09 -6.51
C GLY A 89 -10.88 0.00 -7.52
N ALA A 90 -10.58 0.12 -8.82
CA ALA A 90 -11.56 -0.01 -9.88
C ALA A 90 -12.18 -1.41 -9.93
N LEU A 91 -11.35 -2.46 -9.87
CA LEU A 91 -11.83 -3.85 -9.85
C LEU A 91 -12.74 -4.13 -8.65
N ILE A 92 -12.41 -3.60 -7.47
CA ILE A 92 -13.23 -3.76 -6.26
C ILE A 92 -14.57 -3.03 -6.40
N SER A 93 -14.58 -1.85 -7.02
CA SER A 93 -15.80 -1.08 -7.27
C SER A 93 -16.71 -1.78 -8.28
N ILE A 94 -16.14 -2.35 -9.35
CA ILE A 94 -16.87 -3.19 -10.30
C ILE A 94 -17.44 -4.42 -9.61
N TYR A 95 -16.63 -5.14 -8.83
CA TYR A 95 -17.06 -6.31 -8.06
C TYR A 95 -18.26 -5.99 -7.15
N HIS A 96 -18.22 -4.85 -6.47
CA HIS A 96 -19.29 -4.42 -5.58
C HIS A 96 -20.60 -4.17 -6.33
N VAL A 97 -20.55 -3.49 -7.48
CA VAL A 97 -21.73 -3.27 -8.35
C VAL A 97 -22.30 -4.59 -8.86
N LEU A 98 -21.44 -5.49 -9.35
CA LEU A 98 -21.88 -6.76 -9.93
C LEU A 98 -22.50 -7.69 -8.90
N THR A 99 -21.96 -7.71 -7.68
CA THR A 99 -22.47 -8.58 -6.59
C THR A 99 -23.67 -8.01 -5.85
N LYS A 100 -24.15 -6.81 -6.23
CA LYS A 100 -25.31 -6.13 -5.61
C LYS A 100 -25.21 -6.07 -4.09
N ARG A 101 -24.00 -5.95 -3.54
CA ARG A 101 -23.82 -5.78 -2.11
C ARG A 101 -24.10 -4.34 -1.73
N ASP A 102 -24.86 -4.15 -0.66
CA ASP A 102 -24.99 -2.87 0.00
C ASP A 102 -23.72 -2.59 0.81
N GLY A 103 -23.17 -1.37 0.78
CA GLY A 103 -22.10 -1.00 1.71
C GLY A 103 -21.19 0.14 1.28
N GLU A 104 -20.41 0.62 2.24
CA GLU A 104 -19.45 1.71 2.10
C GLU A 104 -18.15 1.29 1.38
N VAL A 105 -18.09 0.08 0.80
CA VAL A 105 -16.89 -0.53 0.21
C VAL A 105 -16.28 0.37 -0.87
N ALA A 106 -17.09 0.92 -1.78
CA ALA A 106 -16.60 1.77 -2.87
C ALA A 106 -16.04 3.10 -2.35
N VAL A 107 -16.66 3.66 -1.32
CA VAL A 107 -16.22 4.91 -0.66
C VAL A 107 -14.92 4.66 0.10
N ILE A 108 -14.84 3.59 0.88
CA ILE A 108 -13.62 3.25 1.60
C ILE A 108 -12.50 2.86 0.64
N ALA A 109 -12.80 2.13 -0.44
CA ALA A 109 -11.83 1.82 -1.49
C ALA A 109 -11.24 3.09 -2.11
N SER A 110 -12.06 4.09 -2.42
CA SER A 110 -11.58 5.35 -2.99
C SER A 110 -10.69 6.13 -2.03
N LEU A 111 -11.03 6.16 -0.74
CA LEU A 111 -10.17 6.77 0.29
C LEU A 111 -8.85 6.00 0.49
N VAL A 112 -8.89 4.65 0.44
CA VAL A 112 -7.69 3.80 0.53
C VAL A 112 -6.77 4.08 -0.65
N VAL A 113 -7.29 4.08 -1.88
CA VAL A 113 -6.50 4.41 -3.08
C VAL A 113 -5.94 5.82 -2.97
N ALA A 114 -6.72 6.81 -2.51
CA ALA A 114 -6.24 8.17 -2.30
C ALA A 114 -5.05 8.20 -1.33
N ALA A 115 -5.19 7.56 -0.17
CA ALA A 115 -4.17 7.52 0.87
C ALA A 115 -2.87 6.82 0.41
N THR A 116 -3.00 5.68 -0.28
CA THR A 116 -1.84 5.00 -0.86
C THR A 116 -1.23 5.74 -2.05
N SER A 117 -2.01 6.50 -2.82
CA SER A 117 -1.49 7.32 -3.92
C SER A 117 -0.76 8.55 -3.37
N ALA A 118 -1.28 9.17 -2.30
CA ALA A 118 -0.59 10.21 -1.53
C ALA A 118 0.79 9.77 -1.08
N SER A 119 0.92 8.51 -0.63
CA SER A 119 2.23 7.98 -0.22
C SER A 119 3.27 7.92 -1.34
N ALA A 120 2.83 7.66 -2.58
CA ALA A 120 3.73 7.58 -3.74
C ALA A 120 4.28 8.95 -4.19
N PHE A 121 3.62 10.03 -3.78
CA PHE A 121 4.00 11.41 -4.10
C PHE A 121 4.65 12.17 -2.93
N ALA A 122 4.81 11.53 -1.78
CA ALA A 122 5.34 12.17 -0.57
C ALA A 122 6.77 12.76 -0.72
N GLY A 123 7.37 12.66 -1.91
CA GLY A 123 8.65 13.26 -2.26
C GLY A 123 9.75 12.68 -1.40
N ASP A 124 10.56 13.56 -0.79
CA ASP A 124 11.70 13.18 0.04
C ASP A 124 11.30 12.68 1.44
N SER A 125 10.03 12.82 1.84
CA SER A 125 9.59 12.50 3.20
C SER A 125 9.00 11.10 3.31
N LEU A 126 9.87 10.12 3.60
CA LEU A 126 9.48 8.73 3.88
C LEU A 126 8.47 8.61 5.03
N ARG A 127 8.50 9.54 5.99
CA ARG A 127 7.55 9.57 7.12
C ARG A 127 6.13 9.91 6.67
N VAL A 128 5.98 10.88 5.76
CA VAL A 128 4.68 11.24 5.18
C VAL A 128 4.15 10.09 4.32
N ALA A 129 5.04 9.43 3.56
CA ALA A 129 4.67 8.24 2.80
C ALA A 129 4.14 7.12 3.72
N GLY A 130 4.86 6.81 4.80
CA GLY A 130 4.45 5.84 5.81
C GLY A 130 3.11 6.19 6.47
N ALA A 131 2.87 7.47 6.78
CA ALA A 131 1.61 7.92 7.35
C ALA A 131 0.42 7.72 6.40
N GLY A 132 0.60 7.97 5.09
CA GLY A 132 -0.43 7.71 4.07
C GLY A 132 -0.81 6.24 3.98
N ILE A 133 0.18 5.34 4.05
CA ILE A 133 -0.06 3.90 4.10
C ILE A 133 -0.77 3.50 5.40
N HIS A 134 -0.38 4.08 6.55
CA HIS A 134 -1.04 3.78 7.81
C HIS A 134 -2.50 4.27 7.86
N LEU A 135 -2.80 5.39 7.23
CA LEU A 135 -4.19 5.84 7.03
C LEU A 135 -4.99 4.81 6.22
N ALA A 136 -4.41 4.28 5.15
CA ALA A 136 -5.04 3.21 4.37
C ALA A 136 -5.28 1.94 5.20
N VAL A 137 -4.34 1.56 6.06
CA VAL A 137 -4.49 0.45 7.01
C VAL A 137 -5.71 0.66 7.91
N LEU A 138 -5.85 1.85 8.50
CA LEU A 138 -6.98 2.18 9.39
C LEU A 138 -8.32 2.05 8.67
N LEU A 139 -8.42 2.60 7.47
CA LEU A 139 -9.62 2.52 6.63
C LEU A 139 -9.99 1.08 6.28
N VAL A 140 -9.01 0.26 5.93
CA VAL A 140 -9.21 -1.16 5.62
C VAL A 140 -9.61 -1.95 6.87
N ALA A 141 -8.99 -1.69 8.02
CA ALA A 141 -9.35 -2.34 9.28
C ALA A 141 -10.79 -2.03 9.70
N MET A 142 -11.22 -0.77 9.53
CA MET A 142 -12.62 -0.37 9.73
C MET A 142 -13.53 -1.13 8.77
N LEU A 143 -13.18 -1.23 7.49
CA LEU A 143 -13.97 -1.99 6.51
C LEU A 143 -14.05 -3.48 6.84
N MET A 144 -12.97 -4.09 7.36
CA MET A 144 -12.98 -5.48 7.78
C MET A 144 -14.02 -5.74 8.88
N ALA A 145 -14.23 -4.76 9.77
CA ALA A 145 -15.24 -4.84 10.82
C ALA A 145 -16.67 -4.62 10.29
N THR A 146 -16.86 -3.73 9.31
CA THR A 146 -18.20 -3.32 8.86
C THR A 146 -18.73 -4.08 7.65
N GLU A 147 -17.89 -4.55 6.71
CA GLU A 147 -18.35 -5.07 5.39
C GLU A 147 -19.32 -6.24 5.49
N ARG A 148 -19.13 -7.15 6.45
CA ARG A 148 -20.03 -8.29 6.68
C ARG A 148 -20.94 -8.13 7.90
N GLY A 149 -20.62 -7.21 8.80
CA GLY A 149 -21.22 -7.18 10.14
C GLY A 149 -20.88 -8.39 11.02
N ASP A 150 -19.94 -9.25 10.60
CA ASP A 150 -19.52 -10.42 11.36
C ASP A 150 -18.38 -10.09 12.34
N TRP A 151 -18.48 -10.57 13.58
CA TRP A 151 -17.42 -10.39 14.59
C TRP A 151 -16.05 -10.93 14.12
N GLN A 152 -16.04 -12.00 13.32
CA GLN A 152 -14.81 -12.59 12.78
C GLN A 152 -14.05 -11.62 11.87
N GLY A 153 -14.78 -10.76 11.14
CA GLY A 153 -14.20 -9.69 10.32
C GLY A 153 -13.51 -8.65 11.19
N GLY A 154 -14.17 -8.21 12.27
CA GLY A 154 -13.58 -7.30 13.27
C GLY A 154 -12.32 -7.87 13.93
N VAL A 155 -12.28 -9.17 14.25
CA VAL A 155 -11.07 -9.81 14.80
C VAL A 155 -9.91 -9.82 13.79
N ALA A 156 -10.19 -10.02 12.50
CA ALA A 156 -9.14 -9.88 11.48
C ALA A 156 -8.68 -8.42 11.32
N GLY A 157 -9.63 -7.48 11.33
CA GLY A 157 -9.35 -6.04 11.23
C GLY A 157 -8.49 -5.54 12.39
N THR A 158 -8.78 -5.97 13.62
CA THR A 158 -7.97 -5.63 14.81
C THR A 158 -6.58 -6.25 14.74
N ALA A 159 -6.45 -7.54 14.42
CA ALA A 159 -5.13 -8.17 14.27
C ALA A 159 -4.29 -7.49 13.17
N TYR A 160 -4.90 -7.14 12.05
CA TYR A 160 -4.26 -6.39 10.97
C TYR A 160 -3.83 -4.99 11.43
N LEU A 161 -4.74 -4.23 12.03
CA LEU A 161 -4.46 -2.88 12.51
C LEU A 161 -3.35 -2.88 13.57
N THR A 162 -3.41 -3.77 14.55
CA THR A 162 -2.39 -3.87 15.61
C THR A 162 -1.01 -4.14 15.01
N MET A 163 -0.90 -5.12 14.12
CA MET A 163 0.38 -5.46 13.50
C MET A 163 0.93 -4.32 12.64
N ALA A 164 0.08 -3.73 11.81
CA ALA A 164 0.46 -2.61 10.97
C ALA A 164 0.73 -1.32 11.76
N SER A 165 0.10 -1.10 12.93
CA SER A 165 0.41 0.01 13.84
C SER A 165 1.77 -0.18 14.51
N ILE A 166 2.08 -1.38 15.01
CA ILE A 166 3.42 -1.68 15.54
C ILE A 166 4.46 -1.50 14.42
N GLY A 167 4.15 -1.99 13.21
CA GLY A 167 4.98 -1.80 12.02
C GLY A 167 5.20 -0.32 11.69
N ALA A 168 4.15 0.49 11.66
CA ALA A 168 4.23 1.92 11.37
C ALA A 168 5.04 2.69 12.42
N ILE A 169 4.86 2.41 13.71
CA ILE A 169 5.65 3.00 14.79
C ILE A 169 7.13 2.63 14.62
N THR A 170 7.41 1.36 14.32
CA THR A 170 8.77 0.87 14.08
C THR A 170 9.39 1.53 12.84
N LEU A 171 8.63 1.73 11.77
CA LEU A 171 9.09 2.44 10.56
C LEU A 171 9.39 3.90 10.84
N VAL A 172 8.55 4.61 11.60
CA VAL A 172 8.80 5.99 12.00
C VAL A 172 10.09 6.09 12.82
N ALA A 173 10.30 5.17 13.77
CA ALA A 173 11.54 5.08 14.53
C ALA A 173 12.74 4.79 13.61
N GLY A 174 12.62 3.84 12.69
CA GLY A 174 13.67 3.51 11.71
C GLY A 174 14.04 4.68 10.82
N PHE A 175 13.07 5.45 10.33
CA PHE A 175 13.33 6.67 9.55
C PHE A 175 14.01 7.75 10.39
N ALA A 176 13.62 7.93 11.65
CA ALA A 176 14.30 8.86 12.55
C ALA A 176 15.76 8.43 12.82
N LEU A 177 16.01 7.15 13.04
CA LEU A 177 17.35 6.61 13.22
C LEU A 177 18.20 6.75 11.94
N ALA A 178 17.60 6.58 10.76
CA ALA A 178 18.28 6.82 9.49
C ALA A 178 18.72 8.28 9.34
N ASP A 179 17.91 9.24 9.78
CA ASP A 179 18.28 10.66 9.76
C ASP A 179 19.42 10.96 10.74
N VAL A 180 19.42 10.34 11.92
CA VAL A 180 20.53 10.44 12.89
C VAL A 180 21.82 9.86 12.30
N GLN A 181 21.75 8.69 11.66
CA GLN A 181 22.89 8.04 11.01
C GLN A 181 23.50 8.92 9.91
N LYS A 182 22.68 9.61 9.11
CA LYS A 182 23.16 10.52 8.06
C LYS A 182 23.97 11.69 8.62
N VAL A 183 23.58 12.21 9.79
CA VAL A 183 24.23 13.37 10.42
C VAL A 183 25.47 12.95 11.23
N SER A 184 25.50 11.74 11.77
CA SER A 184 26.63 11.21 12.54
C SER A 184 27.10 9.84 12.03
N PRO A 185 27.79 9.79 10.87
CA PRO A 185 28.38 8.55 10.38
C PRO A 185 29.45 8.05 11.36
N GLY A 186 29.27 6.84 11.90
CA GLY A 186 30.18 6.25 12.90
C GLY A 186 29.78 6.46 14.37
N GLY A 187 28.60 7.04 14.62
CA GLY A 187 28.03 7.11 15.96
C GLY A 187 27.51 5.76 16.48
N LEU A 188 26.78 5.80 17.61
CA LEU A 188 26.19 4.61 18.24
C LEU A 188 25.12 3.92 17.37
N VAL A 189 24.47 4.67 16.47
CA VAL A 189 23.47 4.16 15.54
C VAL A 189 24.18 3.67 14.28
N THR A 190 24.28 2.34 14.14
CA THR A 190 24.92 1.71 12.98
C THR A 190 23.93 1.47 11.84
N ASP A 191 24.42 1.37 10.61
CA ASP A 191 23.59 1.03 9.43
C ASP A 191 22.87 -0.30 9.62
N ALA A 192 23.55 -1.30 10.19
CA ALA A 192 22.98 -2.60 10.48
C ALA A 192 21.78 -2.51 11.45
N PHE A 193 21.87 -1.64 12.46
CA PHE A 193 20.78 -1.42 13.40
C PHE A 193 19.59 -0.72 12.72
N VAL A 194 19.84 0.31 11.91
CA VAL A 194 18.80 1.00 11.13
C VAL A 194 18.09 0.02 10.18
N VAL A 195 18.85 -0.81 9.47
CA VAL A 195 18.32 -1.87 8.60
C VAL A 195 17.45 -2.83 9.40
N ALA A 196 17.92 -3.32 10.55
CA ALA A 196 17.15 -4.26 11.37
C ALA A 196 15.80 -3.68 11.83
N VAL A 197 15.79 -2.41 12.26
CA VAL A 197 14.56 -1.71 12.67
C VAL A 197 13.61 -1.53 11.48
N LEU A 198 14.10 -1.03 10.35
CA LEU A 198 13.28 -0.84 9.15
C LEU A 198 12.73 -2.17 8.61
N SER A 199 13.56 -3.20 8.51
CA SER A 199 13.15 -4.55 8.10
C SER A 199 12.07 -5.12 9.01
N THR A 200 12.18 -4.90 10.33
CA THR A 200 11.14 -5.32 11.29
C THR A 200 9.83 -4.55 11.06
N GLY A 201 9.91 -3.24 10.86
CA GLY A 201 8.74 -2.40 10.56
C GLY A 201 8.01 -2.82 9.28
N PHE A 202 8.75 -3.10 8.21
CA PHE A 202 8.18 -3.65 6.98
C PHE A 202 7.62 -5.06 7.19
N ALA A 203 8.36 -5.96 7.85
CA ALA A 203 7.91 -7.33 8.11
C ALA A 203 6.55 -7.38 8.83
N LEU A 204 6.34 -6.53 9.83
CA LEU A 204 5.07 -6.37 10.54
C LEU A 204 3.96 -5.85 9.61
N SER A 205 4.29 -4.88 8.75
CA SER A 205 3.32 -4.17 7.89
C SER A 205 2.84 -5.00 6.70
N ILE A 206 3.72 -5.81 6.09
CA ILE A 206 3.40 -6.63 4.91
C ILE A 206 3.29 -8.13 5.18
N GLY A 207 3.61 -8.59 6.39
CA GLY A 207 3.38 -9.97 6.82
C GLY A 207 4.46 -10.95 6.37
N ILE A 208 5.72 -10.62 6.66
CA ILE A 208 6.89 -11.49 6.40
C ILE A 208 7.04 -12.49 7.55
N VAL A 209 7.46 -13.73 7.29
CA VAL A 209 7.72 -14.75 8.33
C VAL A 209 8.77 -14.26 9.33
N PRO A 210 8.53 -14.39 10.66
CA PRO A 210 7.41 -15.07 11.35
C PRO A 210 6.16 -14.21 11.62
N LEU A 211 6.18 -12.94 11.23
CA LEU A 211 5.16 -11.92 11.55
C LEU A 211 3.99 -11.89 10.54
N TYR A 212 3.66 -13.03 9.94
CA TYR A 212 2.70 -13.16 8.84
C TYR A 212 1.27 -13.51 9.29
N PHE A 213 1.05 -13.79 10.57
CA PHE A 213 -0.17 -14.44 11.08
C PHE A 213 -1.47 -13.68 10.80
N TRP A 214 -1.41 -12.37 10.58
CA TRP A 214 -2.57 -11.57 10.21
C TRP A 214 -3.01 -11.83 8.76
N VAL A 215 -2.11 -12.21 7.85
CA VAL A 215 -2.36 -12.34 6.40
C VAL A 215 -3.41 -13.43 6.08
N PRO A 216 -3.29 -14.69 6.57
CA PRO A 216 -4.32 -15.70 6.31
C PRO A 216 -5.66 -15.37 6.96
N SER A 217 -5.64 -14.63 8.08
CA SER A 217 -6.86 -14.20 8.76
C SER A 217 -7.60 -13.11 7.98
N ALA A 218 -6.84 -12.15 7.42
CA ALA A 218 -7.32 -11.06 6.58
C ALA A 218 -7.88 -11.58 5.26
N SER A 219 -7.36 -12.68 4.71
CA SER A 219 -7.89 -13.28 3.49
C SER A 219 -9.17 -14.07 3.73
N GLN A 220 -9.33 -14.71 4.90
CA GLN A 220 -10.39 -15.69 5.16
C GLN A 220 -11.62 -15.12 5.84
N ARG A 221 -11.44 -14.21 6.81
CA ARG A 221 -12.52 -13.81 7.74
C ARG A 221 -13.37 -12.64 7.24
N PRO A 222 -12.80 -11.47 6.88
CA PRO A 222 -13.60 -10.30 6.51
C PRO A 222 -14.26 -10.48 5.14
N GLY A 223 -14.99 -9.47 4.68
CA GLY A 223 -15.55 -9.48 3.33
C GLY A 223 -14.50 -9.42 2.22
N ALA A 224 -14.95 -9.65 0.99
CA ALA A 224 -14.03 -9.78 -0.14
C ALA A 224 -13.40 -8.43 -0.49
N GLY A 225 -14.15 -7.33 -0.36
CA GLY A 225 -13.65 -5.97 -0.61
C GLY A 225 -12.50 -5.62 0.33
N ALA A 226 -12.69 -5.80 1.64
CA ALA A 226 -11.68 -5.53 2.66
C ALA A 226 -10.45 -6.42 2.50
N SER A 227 -10.64 -7.70 2.17
CA SER A 227 -9.52 -8.62 1.91
C SER A 227 -8.68 -8.17 0.72
N MET A 228 -9.34 -7.74 -0.37
CA MET A 228 -8.67 -7.25 -1.57
C MET A 228 -7.95 -5.92 -1.31
N LEU A 229 -8.57 -4.98 -0.61
CA LEU A 229 -7.90 -3.72 -0.26
C LEU A 229 -6.65 -3.96 0.62
N ALA A 230 -6.72 -4.84 1.62
CA ALA A 230 -5.56 -5.16 2.45
C ALA A 230 -4.42 -5.77 1.62
N LEU A 231 -4.71 -6.85 0.89
CA LEU A 231 -3.67 -7.72 0.33
C LEU A 231 -3.24 -7.33 -1.09
N ALA A 232 -4.13 -6.72 -1.88
CA ALA A 232 -3.86 -6.37 -3.28
C ALA A 232 -3.67 -4.87 -3.51
N VAL A 233 -3.95 -4.02 -2.52
CA VAL A 233 -3.77 -2.56 -2.62
C VAL A 233 -2.74 -2.07 -1.61
N VAL A 234 -2.94 -2.31 -0.32
CA VAL A 234 -2.06 -1.78 0.74
C VAL A 234 -0.71 -2.49 0.79
N VAL A 235 -0.66 -3.83 0.65
CA VAL A 235 0.62 -4.56 0.62
C VAL A 235 1.51 -4.13 -0.56
N PRO A 236 1.03 -4.06 -1.81
CA PRO A 236 1.82 -3.51 -2.92
C PRO A 236 2.26 -2.06 -2.72
N ALA A 237 1.40 -1.19 -2.16
CA ALA A 237 1.79 0.18 -1.83
C ALA A 237 2.93 0.23 -0.79
N SER A 238 2.91 -0.69 0.18
CA SER A 238 3.96 -0.83 1.20
C SER A 238 5.27 -1.35 0.62
N LEU A 239 5.21 -2.23 -0.39
CA LEU A 239 6.39 -2.64 -1.16
C LEU A 239 6.98 -1.46 -1.94
N GLY A 240 6.14 -0.60 -2.51
CA GLY A 240 6.57 0.66 -3.13
C GLY A 240 7.30 1.59 -2.16
N LEU A 241 6.80 1.73 -0.93
CA LEU A 241 7.50 2.47 0.14
C LEU A 241 8.83 1.83 0.53
N MET A 242 8.91 0.50 0.59
CA MET A 242 10.16 -0.20 0.89
C MET A 242 11.21 0.05 -0.19
N LEU A 243 10.82 0.00 -1.47
CA LEU A 243 11.71 0.37 -2.58
C LEU A 243 12.12 1.83 -2.50
N ALA A 244 11.19 2.75 -2.25
CA ALA A 244 11.50 4.17 -2.05
C ALA A 244 12.52 4.37 -0.93
N THR A 245 12.38 3.62 0.17
CA THR A 245 13.32 3.64 1.31
C THR A 245 14.72 3.18 0.90
N LEU A 246 14.84 2.05 0.16
CA LEU A 246 16.12 1.55 -0.34
C LEU A 246 16.79 2.52 -1.33
N THR A 247 15.99 3.24 -2.13
CA THR A 247 16.52 4.25 -3.06
C THR A 247 16.93 5.54 -2.37
N ALA A 248 16.20 5.97 -1.34
CA ALA A 248 16.47 7.21 -0.60
C ALA A 248 17.60 7.06 0.42
N LEU A 249 17.91 5.83 0.83
CA LEU A 249 18.93 5.48 1.82
C LEU A 249 19.95 4.48 1.23
N PRO A 250 20.72 4.87 0.19
CA PRO A 250 21.61 3.95 -0.50
C PRO A 250 22.72 3.38 0.41
N GLN A 251 23.07 4.06 1.50
CA GLN A 251 23.99 3.54 2.52
C GLN A 251 23.45 2.30 3.23
N LEU A 252 22.13 2.07 3.22
CA LEU A 252 21.48 0.88 3.76
C LEU A 252 21.37 -0.26 2.73
N SER A 253 21.70 0.02 1.47
CA SER A 253 21.74 -0.95 0.36
C SER A 253 23.13 -1.58 0.19
N GLY A 254 24.18 -0.97 0.76
CA GLY A 254 25.54 -1.51 0.80
C GLY A 254 25.82 -2.63 1.83
N PRO A 255 25.11 -2.72 2.98
CA PRO A 255 25.33 -3.80 3.94
C PRO A 255 24.83 -5.14 3.42
N ILE A 256 25.69 -6.15 3.52
CA ILE A 256 25.33 -7.58 3.42
C ILE A 256 24.03 -7.87 4.21
N ALA A 257 23.84 -7.19 5.35
CA ALA A 257 22.66 -7.35 6.19
C ALA A 257 21.31 -7.12 5.47
N SER A 258 21.16 -6.12 4.60
CA SER A 258 19.87 -5.82 3.96
C SER A 258 19.52 -6.87 2.90
N SER A 259 20.48 -7.25 2.05
CA SER A 259 20.32 -8.35 1.09
C SER A 259 19.99 -9.68 1.79
N HIS A 260 20.71 -10.01 2.86
CA HIS A 260 20.48 -11.25 3.60
C HIS A 260 19.11 -11.28 4.27
N LEU A 261 18.68 -10.20 4.92
CA LEU A 261 17.37 -10.14 5.58
C LEU A 261 16.22 -10.25 4.57
N LEU A 262 16.32 -9.55 3.42
CA LEU A 262 15.33 -9.67 2.34
C LEU A 262 15.31 -11.06 1.74
N THR A 263 16.48 -11.66 1.51
CA THR A 263 16.60 -13.00 0.92
C THR A 263 16.07 -14.08 1.86
N ILE A 264 16.49 -14.07 3.13
CA ILE A 264 16.04 -15.05 4.13
C ILE A 264 14.55 -14.86 4.42
N GLY A 265 14.12 -13.61 4.64
CA GLY A 265 12.70 -13.29 4.87
C GLY A 265 11.83 -13.68 3.67
N GLY A 266 12.30 -13.41 2.45
CA GLY A 266 11.63 -13.79 1.21
C GLY A 266 11.55 -15.31 1.04
N LEU A 267 12.65 -16.03 1.27
CA LEU A 267 12.70 -17.48 1.19
C LEU A 267 11.75 -18.15 2.19
N LEU A 268 11.82 -17.74 3.46
CA LEU A 268 10.94 -18.28 4.50
C LEU A 268 9.47 -17.96 4.19
N THR A 269 9.17 -16.74 3.76
CA THR A 269 7.81 -16.33 3.40
C THR A 269 7.27 -17.12 2.21
N ALA A 270 8.11 -17.37 1.20
CA ALA A 270 7.76 -18.20 0.05
C ALA A 270 7.46 -19.66 0.46
N ILE A 271 8.32 -20.26 1.29
CA ILE A 271 8.17 -21.65 1.75
C ILE A 271 6.90 -21.79 2.61
N PHE A 272 6.71 -20.93 3.60
CA PHE A 272 5.51 -20.98 4.47
C PHE A 272 4.23 -20.68 3.68
N GLY A 273 4.28 -19.78 2.68
CA GLY A 273 3.18 -19.55 1.76
C GLY A 273 2.84 -20.78 0.92
N ALA A 274 3.85 -21.46 0.37
CA ALA A 274 3.64 -22.69 -0.41
C ALA A 274 3.05 -23.82 0.44
N VAL A 275 3.64 -24.09 1.61
CA VAL A 275 3.17 -25.14 2.54
C VAL A 275 1.76 -24.82 3.04
N GLY A 276 1.49 -23.57 3.40
CA GLY A 276 0.16 -23.13 3.85
C GLY A 276 -0.93 -23.25 2.77
N THR A 277 -0.55 -23.14 1.49
CA THR A 277 -1.48 -23.31 0.36
C THR A 277 -1.90 -24.77 0.17
N LEU A 278 -0.98 -25.71 0.41
CA LEU A 278 -1.24 -27.15 0.34
C LEU A 278 -2.08 -27.67 1.51
N ALA A 279 -2.08 -26.95 2.64
CA ALA A 279 -2.79 -27.37 3.83
C ALA A 279 -4.32 -27.54 3.57
N PRO A 280 -4.96 -28.57 4.14
CA PRO A 280 -6.41 -28.71 4.16
C PRO A 280 -7.07 -27.47 4.79
N GLY A 281 -8.03 -26.87 4.10
CA GLY A 281 -8.69 -25.66 4.61
C GLY A 281 -9.59 -24.95 3.60
N ARG A 282 -10.19 -23.84 4.03
CA ARG A 282 -11.07 -23.01 3.20
C ARG A 282 -10.28 -22.38 2.04
N LEU A 283 -10.87 -22.33 0.86
CA LEU A 283 -10.26 -21.75 -0.35
C LEU A 283 -9.68 -20.34 -0.11
N ARG A 284 -10.45 -19.47 0.56
CA ARG A 284 -10.00 -18.11 0.88
C ARG A 284 -8.74 -18.05 1.75
N ARG A 285 -8.55 -19.03 2.65
CA ARG A 285 -7.34 -19.13 3.46
C ARG A 285 -6.14 -19.53 2.60
N ARG A 286 -6.34 -20.48 1.67
CA ARG A 286 -5.32 -20.90 0.70
C ARG A 286 -4.89 -19.75 -0.22
N ILE A 287 -5.83 -18.92 -0.67
CA ILE A 287 -5.52 -17.70 -1.45
C ILE A 287 -4.60 -16.76 -0.64
N GLY A 288 -4.85 -16.59 0.67
CA GLY A 288 -3.98 -15.78 1.53
C GLY A 288 -2.55 -16.32 1.60
N TYR A 289 -2.40 -17.64 1.71
CA TYR A 289 -1.08 -18.28 1.68
C TYR A 289 -0.40 -18.21 0.31
N ALA A 290 -1.16 -18.31 -0.78
CA ALA A 290 -0.61 -18.15 -2.13
C ALA A 290 -0.11 -16.71 -2.36
N LEU A 291 -0.86 -15.69 -1.90
CA LEU A 291 -0.43 -14.29 -1.93
C LEU A 291 0.85 -14.07 -1.10
N MET A 292 0.95 -14.73 0.04
CA MET A 292 2.18 -14.74 0.86
C MET A 292 3.35 -15.40 0.10
N GLY A 293 3.11 -16.49 -0.64
CA GLY A 293 4.09 -17.10 -1.53
C GLY A 293 4.64 -16.12 -2.57
N ASN A 294 3.74 -15.38 -3.23
CA ASN A 294 4.10 -14.34 -4.20
C ASN A 294 4.88 -13.18 -3.56
N LEU A 295 4.48 -12.76 -2.36
CA LEU A 295 5.23 -11.75 -1.58
C LEU A 295 6.66 -12.21 -1.32
N GLY A 296 6.85 -13.48 -0.93
CA GLY A 296 8.17 -14.08 -0.76
C GLY A 296 9.03 -14.02 -2.03
N ALA A 297 8.44 -14.31 -3.19
CA ALA A 297 9.13 -14.20 -4.48
C ALA A 297 9.56 -12.76 -4.81
N VAL A 298 8.72 -11.76 -4.51
CA VAL A 298 9.06 -10.34 -4.68
C VAL A 298 10.23 -9.94 -3.77
N LEU A 299 10.20 -10.38 -2.51
CA LEU A 299 11.27 -10.11 -1.56
C LEU A 299 12.61 -10.74 -1.97
N LEU A 300 12.57 -11.94 -2.57
CA LEU A 300 13.76 -12.57 -3.15
C LEU A 300 14.33 -11.73 -4.30
N GLY A 301 13.48 -11.20 -5.18
CA GLY A 301 13.89 -10.28 -6.24
C GLY A 301 14.60 -9.04 -5.69
N PHE A 302 13.99 -8.40 -4.69
CA PHE A 302 14.59 -7.25 -4.00
C PHE A 302 15.88 -7.61 -3.27
N GLY A 303 15.97 -8.79 -2.68
CA GLY A 303 17.15 -9.29 -1.98
C GLY A 303 18.39 -9.41 -2.87
N THR A 304 18.22 -9.55 -4.18
CA THR A 304 19.35 -9.53 -5.13
C THR A 304 20.05 -8.18 -5.21
N LEU A 305 19.35 -7.08 -4.89
CA LEU A 305 19.79 -5.70 -5.06
C LEU A 305 20.30 -5.36 -6.47
N THR A 306 20.02 -6.21 -7.46
CA THR A 306 20.37 -5.97 -8.87
C THR A 306 19.26 -5.22 -9.57
N ARG A 307 19.61 -4.49 -10.64
CA ARG A 307 18.61 -3.83 -11.49
C ARG A 307 17.55 -4.81 -12.02
N ILE A 308 17.96 -6.02 -12.38
CA ILE A 308 17.05 -7.03 -12.95
C ILE A 308 16.12 -7.61 -11.89
N GLY A 309 16.59 -7.83 -10.67
CA GLY A 309 15.73 -8.37 -9.59
C GLY A 309 14.78 -7.34 -8.98
N VAL A 310 15.11 -6.04 -9.08
CA VAL A 310 14.27 -4.94 -8.58
C VAL A 310 13.25 -4.46 -9.62
N ALA A 311 13.54 -4.61 -10.92
CA ALA A 311 12.66 -4.21 -12.03
C ALA A 311 11.48 -5.18 -12.22
#